data_AF-A0A3D2P8D7-F1
#
_entry.id   AF-A0A3D2P8D7-F1
#
_cell.length_a   1.000
_cell.length_b   1.000
_cell.length_c   1.000
_cell.angle_alpha   90.00
_cell.angle_beta   90.00
_cell.angle_gamma   90.00
#
_symmetry.space_group_name_H-M   'P 1'
#
loop_
_entity.id
_entity.type
_entity.pdbx_description
1 polymer ?
#
loop_
_entity_poly.entity_id
_entity_poly.type
_entity_poly.pdbx_seq_one_letter_code
_entity_poly.pdbx_strand_id
1 'polypeptide(L)'
;MKGIRSVILVGLIISVGFFFPGRIQANQPPVITSLIANPAVIFYSTTTVITVLASDPDQDTLTYTWSASTGIISGKNETAVYEAPFWAGEAVITVKVDDSKGESREQNITIPAVIAQYSAQINEGVSAPARITADELGNIYVTDSREGKVVVYNPLGEIKLIISGLRLPSGIAVSRYGEKIYIVDQREKTVLIYNDTGERIGNLGEYTRPNDISILSDGSRIYVTDDRANLVKVYDSASGEFYTLGSEDLVSPTGITTDEEKDKIYIANKRGTTIQVFNLDKTKKEEFASQAPAYTTSDKEFTNPSNLTIGQFINLHGLALDPRGYLFGVDSTWAKIQVFDREGKPFPGSPFVGNLGTNPGELKSPVDAVVDRFRRLIVTNQGNGRIEIYNLKDAEKPRIIPRPAAAQAVKEPDSTFYLRDYYVFPNPAKRGKKPIIHLECGIADKVEIKIYNVAAELVHSVSINGQQRKSDGGYLWYEWGDVPKEKKFEWAYEYPWDISEIASGVYVAHIKATRVGYPEIKVLSKFAVIK
;
A
#
# COMPACT_ATOMS: atom_id res chain seq x y z
N MET A 1 44.46 85.98 -58.69
CA MET A 1 43.70 85.42 -57.54
C MET A 1 44.48 84.25 -56.99
N LYS A 2 44.44 84.09 -55.67
CA LYS A 2 45.23 83.20 -54.82
C LYS A 2 45.07 81.71 -55.20
N GLY A 3 46.13 80.92 -54.96
CA GLY A 3 46.05 79.47 -54.82
C GLY A 3 47.12 78.66 -55.55
N ILE A 4 48.40 78.78 -55.17
CA ILE A 4 49.50 77.91 -55.60
C ILE A 4 49.89 76.99 -54.43
N ARG A 5 50.28 75.75 -54.77
CA ARG A 5 51.32 74.86 -54.18
C ARG A 5 50.75 73.54 -53.60
N SER A 6 51.39 72.38 -53.73
CA SER A 6 52.57 71.91 -54.48
C SER A 6 52.74 70.39 -54.23
N VAL A 7 53.28 69.69 -55.23
CA VAL A 7 54.33 68.65 -55.18
C VAL A 7 54.09 67.40 -54.31
N ILE A 8 53.98 66.26 -54.99
CA ILE A 8 54.13 64.90 -54.46
C ILE A 8 55.63 64.61 -54.31
N LEU A 9 56.06 64.28 -53.08
CA LEU A 9 57.40 63.76 -52.78
C LEU A 9 57.25 62.28 -52.37
N VAL A 10 57.94 61.40 -53.10
CA VAL A 10 58.04 59.97 -52.80
C VAL A 10 59.05 59.77 -51.66
N GLY A 11 58.59 59.21 -50.53
CA GLY A 11 59.42 58.82 -49.40
C GLY A 11 59.38 57.30 -49.21
N LEU A 12 60.49 56.64 -49.51
CA LEU A 12 60.75 55.23 -49.24
C LEU A 12 60.87 55.03 -47.71
N ILE A 13 59.93 54.32 -47.08
CA ILE A 13 60.06 53.92 -45.67
C ILE A 13 60.70 52.53 -45.62
N ILE A 14 61.94 52.49 -45.14
CA ILE A 14 62.65 51.28 -44.74
C ILE A 14 62.00 50.79 -43.44
N SER A 15 61.29 49.66 -43.47
CA SER A 15 60.78 49.02 -42.26
C SER A 15 61.95 48.34 -41.54
N VAL A 16 62.48 48.97 -40.50
CA VAL A 16 63.35 48.31 -39.53
C VAL A 16 62.47 47.40 -38.68
N GLY A 17 62.54 46.09 -38.92
CA GLY A 17 61.88 45.09 -38.09
C GLY A 17 62.53 45.07 -36.71
N PHE A 18 61.89 45.72 -35.73
CA PHE A 18 62.21 45.50 -34.32
C PHE A 18 61.68 44.12 -33.92
N PHE A 19 62.58 43.15 -33.78
CA PHE A 19 62.32 41.91 -33.05
C PHE A 19 62.16 42.27 -31.57
N PHE A 20 60.92 42.29 -31.08
CA PHE A 20 60.68 42.16 -29.64
C PHE A 20 60.95 40.71 -29.26
N PRO A 21 61.77 40.40 -28.25
CA PRO A 21 61.76 39.06 -27.68
C PRO A 21 60.33 38.80 -27.20
N GLY A 22 59.71 37.73 -27.71
CA GLY A 22 58.34 37.37 -27.34
C GLY A 22 58.22 37.34 -25.83
N ARG A 23 57.25 38.09 -25.28
CA ARG A 23 56.84 37.92 -23.89
C ARG A 23 56.51 36.43 -23.73
N ILE A 24 57.26 35.74 -22.88
CA ILE A 24 56.85 34.42 -22.40
C ILE A 24 55.58 34.69 -21.60
N GLN A 25 54.43 34.36 -22.17
CA GLN A 25 53.16 34.41 -21.45
C GLN A 25 53.22 33.32 -20.37
N ALA A 26 52.99 33.70 -19.12
CA ALA A 26 52.94 32.74 -18.02
C ALA A 26 51.73 31.81 -18.23
N ASN A 27 51.93 30.51 -18.04
CA ASN A 27 50.86 29.51 -18.14
C ASN A 27 49.71 29.83 -17.21
N GLN A 28 48.49 29.75 -17.71
CA GLN A 28 47.26 29.92 -16.95
C GLN A 28 46.71 28.54 -16.62
N PRO A 29 46.23 28.33 -15.38
CA PRO A 29 45.67 27.06 -14.98
C PRO A 29 44.33 26.78 -15.70
N PRO A 30 43.94 25.51 -15.82
CA PRO A 30 42.65 25.14 -16.39
C PRO A 30 41.50 25.70 -15.55
N VAL A 31 40.33 25.87 -16.15
CA VAL A 31 39.11 26.37 -15.49
C VAL A 31 38.00 25.35 -15.62
N ILE A 32 37.42 24.93 -14.48
CA ILE A 32 36.22 24.11 -14.45
C ILE A 32 35.01 25.04 -14.35
N THR A 33 34.11 24.95 -15.32
CA THR A 33 32.91 25.80 -15.42
C THR A 33 31.64 25.09 -14.98
N SER A 34 31.62 23.75 -15.03
CA SER A 34 30.48 22.95 -14.60
C SER A 34 30.91 21.54 -14.19
N LEU A 35 30.25 20.99 -13.18
CA LEU A 35 30.34 19.59 -12.79
C LEU A 35 28.92 19.13 -12.40
N ILE A 36 28.34 18.24 -13.19
CA ILE A 36 26.95 17.79 -13.03
C ILE A 36 26.85 16.27 -13.03
N ALA A 37 25.88 15.73 -12.31
CA ALA A 37 25.52 14.33 -12.34
C ALA A 37 24.10 14.16 -12.86
N ASN A 38 23.88 13.16 -13.72
CA ASN A 38 22.57 12.83 -14.23
C ASN A 38 22.37 11.30 -14.22
N PRO A 39 21.46 10.79 -13.36
CA PRO A 39 20.67 11.52 -12.35
C PRO A 39 21.50 12.03 -11.17
N ALA A 40 21.10 13.15 -10.55
CA ALA A 40 21.81 13.77 -9.43
C ALA A 40 21.66 13.01 -8.10
N VAL A 41 20.61 12.20 -7.95
CA VAL A 41 20.35 11.32 -6.82
C VAL A 41 20.07 9.93 -7.36
N ILE A 42 20.66 8.91 -6.74
CA ILE A 42 20.56 7.53 -7.20
C ILE A 42 20.05 6.59 -6.12
N PHE A 43 19.58 5.42 -6.54
CA PHE A 43 19.30 4.33 -5.61
C PHE A 43 20.58 3.55 -5.33
N TYR A 44 20.61 2.84 -4.21
CA TYR A 44 21.67 1.87 -3.93
C TYR A 44 21.86 0.87 -5.08
N SER A 45 23.12 0.56 -5.39
CA SER A 45 23.50 -0.36 -6.49
C SER A 45 22.94 0.07 -7.84
N THR A 46 22.99 1.37 -8.13
CA THR A 46 22.70 1.96 -9.44
C THR A 46 23.79 2.97 -9.80
N THR A 47 23.74 3.48 -11.04
CA THR A 47 24.79 4.34 -11.58
C THR A 47 24.27 5.74 -11.91
N THR A 48 25.20 6.69 -11.94
CA THR A 48 24.98 8.02 -12.51
C THR A 48 26.14 8.39 -13.44
N VAL A 49 25.84 9.21 -14.45
CA VAL A 49 26.86 9.77 -15.33
C VAL A 49 27.20 11.17 -14.83
N ILE A 50 28.48 11.41 -14.64
CA ILE A 50 29.06 12.67 -14.18
C ILE A 50 29.77 13.31 -15.37
N THR A 51 29.45 14.57 -15.64
CA THR A 51 30.01 15.35 -16.74
C THR A 51 30.67 16.60 -16.19
N VAL A 52 31.91 16.86 -16.60
CA VAL A 52 32.66 18.08 -16.30
C VAL A 52 32.79 18.92 -17.57
N LEU A 53 32.62 20.24 -17.45
CA LEU A 53 32.99 21.19 -18.50
C LEU A 53 34.20 21.98 -18.01
N ALA A 54 35.33 21.78 -18.68
CA ALA A 54 36.57 22.49 -18.38
C ALA A 54 37.22 23.03 -19.66
N SER A 55 37.95 24.12 -19.52
CA SER A 55 38.70 24.76 -20.61
C SER A 55 40.00 25.35 -20.08
N ASP A 56 41.01 25.42 -20.93
CA ASP A 56 42.25 26.10 -20.62
C ASP A 56 42.33 27.47 -21.33
N PRO A 57 42.64 28.58 -20.63
CA PRO A 57 42.77 29.90 -21.26
C PRO A 57 43.84 29.97 -22.36
N ASP A 58 44.90 29.16 -22.22
CA ASP A 58 46.00 29.07 -23.17
C ASP A 58 45.77 27.94 -24.20
N GLN A 59 44.60 27.29 -24.14
CA GLN A 59 44.17 26.17 -24.99
C GLN A 59 45.10 24.94 -24.90
N ASP A 60 45.72 24.74 -23.74
CA ASP A 60 46.47 23.53 -23.46
C ASP A 60 45.57 22.28 -23.44
N THR A 61 46.18 21.13 -23.75
CA THR A 61 45.47 19.84 -23.70
C THR A 61 45.17 19.47 -22.24
N LEU A 62 43.93 19.07 -21.99
CA LEU A 62 43.45 18.71 -20.66
C LEU A 62 43.42 17.19 -20.45
N THR A 63 43.77 16.77 -19.24
CA THR A 63 43.62 15.39 -18.77
C THR A 63 42.81 15.36 -17.48
N TYR A 64 42.11 14.25 -17.25
CA TYR A 64 41.07 14.15 -16.23
C TYR A 64 41.32 12.93 -15.36
N THR A 65 41.39 13.15 -14.06
CA THR A 65 41.49 12.10 -13.05
C THR A 65 40.25 12.14 -12.17
N TRP A 66 39.56 11.01 -12.07
CA TRP A 66 38.33 10.86 -11.30
C TRP A 66 38.55 10.00 -10.07
N SER A 67 38.00 10.42 -8.93
CA SER A 67 38.01 9.64 -7.68
C SER A 67 36.67 9.74 -6.96
N ALA A 68 36.37 8.74 -6.13
CA ALA A 68 35.15 8.68 -5.35
C ALA A 68 35.48 8.29 -3.89
N SER A 69 34.84 8.94 -2.92
CA SER A 69 35.04 8.63 -1.50
C SER A 69 34.58 7.22 -1.12
N THR A 70 33.58 6.69 -1.85
CA THR A 70 33.06 5.32 -1.74
C THR A 70 32.58 4.86 -3.11
N GLY A 71 32.42 3.55 -3.31
CA GLY A 71 31.93 3.00 -4.58
C GLY A 71 33.00 2.92 -5.67
N ILE A 72 32.54 2.78 -6.91
CA ILE A 72 33.41 2.62 -8.08
C ILE A 72 33.13 3.76 -9.03
N ILE A 73 34.18 4.46 -9.46
CA ILE A 73 34.11 5.45 -10.53
C ILE A 73 35.00 5.04 -11.68
N SER A 74 34.48 5.10 -12.89
CA SER A 74 35.23 4.80 -14.12
C SER A 74 34.91 5.83 -15.18
N GLY A 75 35.93 6.49 -15.70
CA GLY A 75 35.76 7.60 -16.63
C GLY A 75 37.07 7.94 -17.32
N LYS A 76 36.94 8.52 -18.51
CA LYS A 76 38.04 9.13 -19.25
C LYS A 76 37.53 10.46 -19.80
N ASN A 77 38.41 11.45 -19.85
CA ASN A 77 38.09 12.77 -20.37
C ASN A 77 36.97 13.46 -19.55
N GLU A 78 36.02 14.11 -20.22
CA GLU A 78 34.99 14.97 -19.65
C GLU A 78 33.86 14.21 -18.93
N THR A 79 33.85 12.87 -18.98
CA THR A 79 32.77 12.06 -18.38
C THR A 79 33.28 10.89 -17.56
N ALA A 80 32.55 10.59 -16.49
CA ALA A 80 32.74 9.40 -15.67
C ALA A 80 31.40 8.78 -15.26
N VAL A 81 31.38 7.46 -15.13
CA VAL A 81 30.26 6.70 -14.58
C VAL A 81 30.60 6.33 -13.15
N TYR A 82 29.74 6.75 -12.23
CA TYR A 82 29.81 6.37 -10.81
C TYR A 82 28.79 5.28 -10.52
N GLU A 83 29.19 4.24 -9.78
CA GLU A 83 28.33 3.18 -9.25
C GLU A 83 28.32 3.22 -7.72
N ALA A 84 27.13 3.44 -7.14
CA ALA A 84 26.95 3.42 -5.69
C ALA A 84 26.92 1.98 -5.16
N PRO A 85 27.72 1.62 -4.14
CA PRO A 85 27.62 0.32 -3.49
C PRO A 85 26.34 0.25 -2.66
N PHE A 86 25.92 -0.95 -2.28
CA PHE A 86 24.65 -1.15 -1.58
C PHE A 86 24.59 -0.58 -0.15
N TRP A 87 25.73 -0.10 0.37
CA TRP A 87 25.92 0.38 1.75
C TRP A 87 26.38 1.85 1.84
N ALA A 88 26.74 2.50 0.73
CA ALA A 88 27.26 3.87 0.79
C ALA A 88 26.12 4.87 0.97
N GLY A 89 26.21 5.75 1.97
CA GLY A 89 25.31 6.90 2.08
C GLY A 89 25.56 7.93 0.98
N GLU A 90 26.27 9.00 1.31
CA GLU A 90 26.67 10.01 0.33
C GLU A 90 28.10 9.75 -0.16
N ALA A 91 28.31 9.85 -1.47
CA ALA A 91 29.63 9.77 -2.07
C ALA A 91 30.09 11.14 -2.55
N VAL A 92 31.31 11.54 -2.17
CA VAL A 92 31.95 12.73 -2.72
C VAL A 92 32.78 12.28 -3.91
N ILE A 93 32.46 12.82 -5.08
CA ILE A 93 33.18 12.56 -6.32
C ILE A 93 34.05 13.77 -6.62
N THR A 94 35.33 13.53 -6.88
CA THR A 94 36.30 14.56 -7.23
C THR A 94 36.76 14.35 -8.66
N VAL A 95 36.75 15.42 -9.45
CA VAL A 95 37.48 15.50 -10.71
C VAL A 95 38.68 16.42 -10.53
N LYS A 96 39.84 15.93 -10.93
CA LYS A 96 41.04 16.74 -11.12
C LYS A 96 41.29 16.91 -12.61
N VAL A 97 41.41 18.15 -13.05
CA VAL A 97 41.73 18.54 -14.42
C VAL A 97 43.15 19.08 -14.42
N ASP A 98 44.06 18.41 -15.12
CA ASP A 98 45.46 18.79 -15.29
C ASP A 98 45.66 19.32 -16.71
N ASP A 99 46.40 20.43 -16.86
CA ASP A 99 46.87 20.90 -18.16
C ASP A 99 48.19 20.22 -18.57
N SER A 100 48.61 20.43 -19.81
CA SER A 100 49.87 19.85 -20.33
C SER A 100 51.15 20.52 -19.79
N LYS A 101 51.01 21.59 -18.98
CA LYS A 101 52.10 22.42 -18.45
C LYS A 101 52.32 22.22 -16.96
N GLY A 102 51.49 21.41 -16.30
CA GLY A 102 51.63 20.97 -14.91
C GLY A 102 50.74 21.69 -13.91
N GLU A 103 49.87 22.62 -14.33
CA GLU A 103 48.86 23.23 -13.47
C GLU A 103 47.59 22.39 -13.43
N SER A 104 46.81 22.52 -12.35
CA SER A 104 45.60 21.71 -12.17
C SER A 104 44.50 22.41 -11.39
N ARG A 105 43.27 21.95 -11.58
CA ARG A 105 42.10 22.32 -10.78
C ARG A 105 41.29 21.12 -10.37
N GLU A 106 40.70 21.19 -9.18
CA GLU A 106 39.82 20.17 -8.65
C GLU A 106 38.44 20.74 -8.37
N GLN A 107 37.41 19.91 -8.58
CA GLN A 107 36.05 20.21 -8.15
C GLN A 107 35.37 18.94 -7.65
N ASN A 108 34.53 19.13 -6.63
CA ASN A 108 33.77 18.05 -6.00
C ASN A 108 32.28 18.15 -6.31
N ILE A 109 31.62 17.00 -6.38
CA ILE A 109 30.16 16.87 -6.38
C ILE A 109 29.75 15.75 -5.40
N THR A 110 28.71 15.99 -4.61
CA THR A 110 28.15 14.96 -3.71
C THR A 110 27.00 14.24 -4.40
N ILE A 111 27.06 12.91 -4.42
CA ILE A 111 26.03 12.03 -4.97
C ILE A 111 25.36 11.27 -3.83
N PRO A 112 24.10 11.57 -3.49
CA PRO A 112 23.35 10.80 -2.52
C PRO A 112 22.89 9.46 -3.12
N ALA A 113 23.15 8.36 -2.41
CA ALA A 113 22.52 7.07 -2.65
C ALA A 113 21.46 6.80 -1.57
N VAL A 114 20.21 6.55 -2.00
CA VAL A 114 19.05 6.48 -1.10
C VAL A 114 18.20 5.23 -1.34
N ILE A 115 17.40 4.86 -0.34
CA ILE A 115 16.44 3.74 -0.43
C ILE A 115 15.11 4.18 -1.05
N ALA A 116 14.77 5.46 -0.89
CA ALA A 116 13.56 6.07 -1.41
C ALA A 116 13.85 7.50 -1.89
N GLN A 117 13.33 7.87 -3.06
CA GLN A 117 13.46 9.21 -3.64
C GLN A 117 12.12 9.93 -3.61
N TYR A 118 12.11 11.20 -3.20
CA TYR A 118 10.89 12.00 -3.26
C TYR A 118 10.34 12.08 -4.69
N SER A 119 9.03 11.90 -4.84
CA SER A 119 8.36 11.89 -6.15
C SER A 119 7.26 12.92 -6.25
N ALA A 120 6.35 12.98 -5.28
CA ALA A 120 5.14 13.81 -5.35
C ALA A 120 4.52 13.99 -3.96
N GLN A 121 3.50 14.84 -3.88
CA GLN A 121 2.66 15.01 -2.68
C GLN A 121 1.19 15.18 -3.08
N ILE A 122 0.28 14.79 -2.21
CA ILE A 122 -1.17 15.03 -2.35
C ILE A 122 -1.60 15.97 -1.23
N ASN A 123 -2.15 17.13 -1.60
CA ASN A 123 -2.63 18.14 -0.66
C ASN A 123 -4.17 18.26 -0.65
N GLU A 124 -4.82 17.85 -1.74
CA GLU A 124 -6.25 18.06 -1.91
C GLU A 124 -7.06 17.10 -1.03
N GLY A 125 -8.06 17.60 -0.32
CA GLY A 125 -9.04 16.79 0.41
C GLY A 125 -8.67 16.41 1.85
N VAL A 126 -7.40 16.51 2.26
CA VAL A 126 -6.94 16.18 3.63
C VAL A 126 -6.41 17.40 4.39
N SER A 127 -6.62 17.45 5.70
CA SER A 127 -6.05 18.47 6.60
C SER A 127 -5.24 17.85 7.74
N ALA A 128 -5.63 16.69 8.24
CA ALA A 128 -4.94 15.95 9.30
C ALA A 128 -4.88 14.44 8.99
N PRO A 129 -4.25 14.04 7.87
CA PRO A 129 -4.19 12.63 7.47
C PRO A 129 -3.53 11.79 8.56
N ALA A 130 -4.14 10.66 8.91
CA ALA A 130 -3.72 9.79 10.00
C ALA A 130 -3.23 8.43 9.48
N ARG A 131 -4.12 7.48 9.19
CA ARG A 131 -3.77 6.15 8.67
C ARG A 131 -4.02 6.05 7.19
N ILE A 132 -3.27 5.17 6.54
CA ILE A 132 -3.28 5.04 5.09
C ILE A 132 -3.18 3.58 4.67
N THR A 133 -3.92 3.22 3.63
CA THR A 133 -3.78 1.92 2.97
C THR A 133 -3.93 2.06 1.46
N ALA A 134 -3.54 1.04 0.71
CA ALA A 134 -3.69 0.98 -0.74
C ALA A 134 -4.24 -0.38 -1.18
N ASP A 135 -5.02 -0.40 -2.26
CA ASP A 135 -5.53 -1.64 -2.86
C ASP A 135 -4.66 -2.11 -4.04
N GLU A 136 -4.96 -3.30 -4.59
CA GLU A 136 -4.28 -3.87 -5.76
C GLU A 136 -4.56 -3.12 -7.07
N LEU A 137 -5.40 -2.09 -7.05
CA LEU A 137 -5.58 -1.19 -8.19
C LEU A 137 -4.71 0.07 -8.05
N GLY A 138 -4.09 0.25 -6.87
CA GLY A 138 -3.31 1.41 -6.49
C GLY A 138 -4.15 2.59 -5.99
N ASN A 139 -5.43 2.39 -5.68
CA ASN A 139 -6.20 3.43 -5.01
C ASN A 139 -5.66 3.61 -3.58
N ILE A 140 -5.64 4.84 -3.10
CA ILE A 140 -5.09 5.22 -1.80
C ILE A 140 -6.24 5.65 -0.90
N TYR A 141 -6.35 5.08 0.30
CA TYR A 141 -7.42 5.34 1.25
C TYR A 141 -6.82 5.96 2.51
N VAL A 142 -7.29 7.14 2.90
CA VAL A 142 -6.70 7.92 4.00
C VAL A 142 -7.76 8.35 4.99
N THR A 143 -7.55 8.07 6.26
CA THR A 143 -8.36 8.67 7.34
C THR A 143 -7.88 10.08 7.61
N ASP A 144 -8.82 11.02 7.67
CA ASP A 144 -8.57 12.39 8.11
C ASP A 144 -9.29 12.60 9.45
N SER A 145 -8.58 12.24 10.53
CA SER A 145 -9.18 12.02 11.84
C SER A 145 -9.82 13.26 12.43
N ARG A 146 -9.27 14.45 12.18
CA ARG A 146 -9.80 15.71 12.74
C ARG A 146 -11.04 16.18 11.98
N GLU A 147 -11.10 15.88 10.68
CA GLU A 147 -12.24 16.22 9.83
C GLU A 147 -13.36 15.17 9.87
N GLY A 148 -13.16 14.04 10.56
CA GLY A 148 -14.19 13.01 10.69
C GLY A 148 -14.55 12.36 9.35
N LYS A 149 -13.56 12.15 8.48
CA LYS A 149 -13.78 11.61 7.13
C LYS A 149 -12.69 10.64 6.68
N VAL A 150 -12.97 9.91 5.62
CA VAL A 150 -12.01 9.17 4.80
C VAL A 150 -12.01 9.75 3.40
N VAL A 151 -10.83 9.93 2.82
CA VAL A 151 -10.65 10.34 1.43
C VAL A 151 -10.00 9.19 0.67
N VAL A 152 -10.59 8.83 -0.46
CA VAL A 152 -10.07 7.81 -1.38
C VAL A 152 -9.58 8.49 -2.64
N TYR A 153 -8.34 8.22 -3.02
CA TYR A 153 -7.74 8.70 -4.25
C TYR A 153 -7.55 7.55 -5.24
N ASN A 154 -7.62 7.85 -6.52
CA ASN A 154 -7.13 6.93 -7.55
C ASN A 154 -5.59 6.90 -7.56
N PRO A 155 -4.95 6.01 -8.35
CA PRO A 155 -3.49 5.92 -8.42
C PRO A 155 -2.75 7.21 -8.80
N LEU A 156 -3.44 8.11 -9.50
CA LEU A 156 -2.91 9.38 -9.98
C LEU A 156 -3.03 10.50 -8.92
N GLY A 157 -3.65 10.22 -7.77
CA GLY A 157 -3.85 11.18 -6.68
C GLY A 157 -5.12 12.02 -6.81
N GLU A 158 -6.05 11.66 -7.69
CA GLU A 158 -7.33 12.36 -7.85
C GLU A 158 -8.38 11.78 -6.89
N ILE A 159 -9.21 12.62 -6.28
CA ILE A 159 -10.25 12.17 -5.34
C ILE A 159 -11.31 11.34 -6.07
N LYS A 160 -11.52 10.11 -5.59
CA LYS A 160 -12.52 9.15 -6.07
C LYS A 160 -13.77 9.10 -5.18
N LEU A 161 -13.59 9.17 -3.87
CA LEU A 161 -14.66 9.03 -2.89
C LEU A 161 -14.31 9.78 -1.59
N ILE A 162 -15.31 10.37 -0.95
CA ILE A 162 -15.22 10.92 0.41
C ILE A 162 -16.32 10.29 1.26
N ILE A 163 -15.94 9.66 2.37
CA ILE A 163 -16.86 9.13 3.38
C ILE A 163 -16.81 10.08 4.58
N SER A 164 -17.91 10.76 4.88
CA SER A 164 -18.00 11.76 5.95
C SER A 164 -18.90 11.31 7.10
N GLY A 165 -18.90 12.07 8.20
CA GLY A 165 -19.77 11.80 9.36
C GLY A 165 -19.19 10.76 10.32
N LEU A 166 -17.90 10.47 10.21
CA LEU A 166 -17.15 9.65 11.15
C LEU A 166 -16.80 10.51 12.37
N ARG A 167 -16.67 9.89 13.55
CA ARG A 167 -16.49 10.65 14.80
C ARG A 167 -15.04 10.81 15.19
N LEU A 168 -14.23 9.77 15.00
CA LEU A 168 -12.79 9.82 15.18
C LEU A 168 -12.16 8.66 14.39
N PRO A 169 -12.17 8.70 13.05
CA PRO A 169 -11.63 7.62 12.25
C PRO A 169 -10.11 7.57 12.45
N SER A 170 -9.58 6.41 12.85
CA SER A 170 -8.15 6.20 13.06
C SER A 170 -7.58 5.27 12.00
N GLY A 171 -7.81 3.96 12.12
CA GLY A 171 -7.31 2.87 11.26
C GLY A 171 -8.14 2.68 10.00
N ILE A 172 -7.50 2.22 8.92
CA ILE A 172 -8.18 1.87 7.68
C ILE A 172 -7.55 0.67 7.00
N ALA A 173 -8.38 -0.26 6.56
CA ALA A 173 -7.99 -1.40 5.73
C ALA A 173 -9.04 -1.60 4.63
N VAL A 174 -8.65 -2.26 3.53
CA VAL A 174 -9.53 -2.52 2.39
C VAL A 174 -9.43 -3.96 1.95
N SER A 175 -10.50 -4.49 1.34
CA SER A 175 -10.39 -5.72 0.57
C SER A 175 -9.45 -5.54 -0.61
N ARG A 176 -8.95 -6.66 -1.15
CA ARG A 176 -7.91 -6.68 -2.18
C ARG A 176 -8.11 -5.68 -3.33
N TYR A 177 -9.34 -5.47 -3.81
CA TYR A 177 -9.65 -4.51 -4.87
C TYR A 177 -10.61 -3.39 -4.45
N GLY A 178 -10.67 -3.11 -3.14
CA GLY A 178 -11.38 -1.98 -2.56
C GLY A 178 -12.90 -2.11 -2.53
N GLU A 179 -13.46 -3.32 -2.68
CA GLU A 179 -14.90 -3.58 -2.61
C GLU A 179 -15.50 -3.30 -1.22
N LYS A 180 -14.71 -3.52 -0.16
CA LYS A 180 -15.05 -3.19 1.22
C LYS A 180 -13.96 -2.32 1.84
N ILE A 181 -14.40 -1.29 2.55
CA ILE A 181 -13.55 -0.35 3.28
C ILE A 181 -13.86 -0.52 4.76
N TYR A 182 -12.86 -0.91 5.54
CA TYR A 182 -12.94 -1.13 6.98
C TYR A 182 -12.28 0.04 7.68
N ILE A 183 -13.08 0.80 8.44
CA ILE A 183 -12.63 2.02 9.10
C ILE A 183 -12.76 1.82 10.60
N VAL A 184 -11.64 1.86 11.31
CA VAL A 184 -11.64 1.90 12.77
C VAL A 184 -12.09 3.29 13.20
N ASP A 185 -13.16 3.39 13.97
CA ASP A 185 -13.57 4.64 14.61
C ASP A 185 -13.37 4.55 16.13
N GLN A 186 -12.48 5.38 16.66
CA GLN A 186 -12.10 5.38 18.07
C GLN A 186 -13.22 5.80 19.01
N ARG A 187 -14.14 6.65 18.53
CA ARG A 187 -15.21 7.18 19.36
C ARG A 187 -16.43 6.26 19.35
N GLU A 188 -16.73 5.68 18.19
CA GLU A 188 -17.75 4.62 18.05
C GLU A 188 -17.27 3.27 18.58
N LYS A 189 -15.96 3.12 18.81
CA LYS A 189 -15.35 1.92 19.42
C LYS A 189 -15.65 0.63 18.65
N THR A 190 -15.68 0.73 17.33
CA THR A 190 -16.00 -0.36 16.41
C THR A 190 -15.24 -0.19 15.09
N VAL A 191 -15.18 -1.25 14.29
CA VAL A 191 -14.80 -1.16 12.88
C VAL A 191 -16.07 -0.94 12.06
N LEU A 192 -16.19 0.21 11.40
CA LEU A 192 -17.27 0.51 10.47
C LEU A 192 -16.93 -0.07 9.09
N ILE A 193 -17.89 -0.70 8.42
CA ILE A 193 -17.68 -1.32 7.11
C ILE A 193 -18.50 -0.57 6.07
N TYR A 194 -17.83 -0.09 5.03
CA TYR A 194 -18.42 0.61 3.89
C TYR A 194 -18.18 -0.18 2.60
N ASN A 195 -19.05 -0.01 1.61
CA ASN A 195 -18.79 -0.45 0.23
C ASN A 195 -17.99 0.61 -0.54
N ASP A 196 -17.65 0.30 -1.79
CA ASP A 196 -16.87 1.17 -2.68
C ASP A 196 -17.63 2.39 -3.22
N THR A 197 -18.94 2.50 -2.95
CA THR A 197 -19.76 3.69 -3.21
C THR A 197 -19.89 4.61 -1.99
N GLY A 198 -19.32 4.22 -0.84
CA GLY A 198 -19.36 5.00 0.40
C GLY A 198 -20.60 4.80 1.26
N GLU A 199 -21.39 3.75 1.01
CA GLU A 199 -22.51 3.36 1.85
C GLU A 199 -22.04 2.45 2.99
N ARG A 200 -22.52 2.71 4.20
CA ARG A 200 -22.24 1.85 5.35
C ARG A 200 -23.02 0.55 5.22
N ILE A 201 -22.31 -0.58 5.17
CA ILE A 201 -22.89 -1.93 5.03
C ILE A 201 -22.81 -2.76 6.32
N GLY A 202 -22.14 -2.25 7.36
CA GLY A 202 -22.12 -2.91 8.66
C GLY A 202 -21.13 -2.31 9.65
N ASN A 203 -20.90 -3.05 10.72
CA ASN A 203 -19.83 -2.82 11.68
C ASN A 203 -19.37 -4.16 12.27
N LEU A 204 -18.18 -4.17 12.85
CA LEU A 204 -17.55 -5.36 13.38
C LEU A 204 -16.85 -5.05 14.69
N GLY A 205 -17.15 -5.86 15.71
CA GLY A 205 -16.47 -5.84 16.99
C GLY A 205 -16.78 -4.63 17.87
N GLU A 206 -16.50 -4.80 19.16
CA GLU A 206 -16.49 -3.74 20.17
C GLU A 206 -15.10 -3.66 20.79
N TYR A 207 -14.62 -2.44 21.02
CA TYR A 207 -13.26 -2.14 21.44
C TYR A 207 -13.21 -1.10 22.56
N THR A 208 -12.05 -0.93 23.19
CA THR A 208 -11.84 0.10 24.22
C THR A 208 -11.33 1.40 23.61
N ARG A 209 -10.23 1.33 22.87
CA ARG A 209 -9.70 2.43 22.05
C ARG A 209 -8.92 1.83 20.87
N PRO A 210 -9.63 1.41 19.80
CA PRO A 210 -9.01 0.75 18.67
C PRO A 210 -8.17 1.75 17.86
N ASN A 211 -7.02 1.36 17.33
CA ASN A 211 -6.09 2.30 16.69
C ASN A 211 -5.95 2.03 15.20
N ASP A 212 -5.45 0.85 14.84
CA ASP A 212 -5.14 0.45 13.47
C ASP A 212 -5.69 -0.94 13.15
N ILE A 213 -5.72 -1.28 11.86
CA ILE A 213 -6.37 -2.48 11.34
C ILE A 213 -5.57 -3.10 10.19
N SER A 214 -5.47 -4.42 10.18
CA SER A 214 -4.94 -5.19 9.07
C SER A 214 -5.89 -6.35 8.73
N ILE A 215 -6.01 -6.69 7.46
CA ILE A 215 -6.88 -7.73 6.92
C ILE A 215 -6.07 -8.63 6.00
N LEU A 216 -6.28 -9.94 6.08
CA LEU A 216 -5.67 -10.86 5.11
C LEU A 216 -6.31 -10.69 3.72
N SER A 217 -5.55 -10.94 2.67
CA SER A 217 -5.96 -10.71 1.28
C SER A 217 -7.22 -11.47 0.87
N ASP A 218 -7.52 -12.59 1.52
CA ASP A 218 -8.72 -13.41 1.35
C ASP A 218 -9.91 -12.98 2.23
N GLY A 219 -9.70 -12.02 3.14
CA GLY A 219 -10.68 -11.55 4.12
C GLY A 219 -10.94 -12.53 5.27
N SER A 220 -10.13 -13.59 5.39
CA SER A 220 -10.36 -14.66 6.37
C SER A 220 -10.20 -14.18 7.82
N ARG A 221 -9.27 -13.25 8.05
CA ARG A 221 -8.95 -12.68 9.37
C ARG A 221 -8.79 -11.17 9.32
N ILE A 222 -9.27 -10.52 10.38
CA ILE A 222 -9.15 -9.07 10.60
C ILE A 222 -8.50 -8.86 11.96
N TYR A 223 -7.39 -8.13 11.99
CA TYR A 223 -6.60 -7.81 13.17
C TYR A 223 -6.78 -6.33 13.50
N VAL A 224 -7.17 -6.00 14.72
CA VAL A 224 -7.33 -4.61 15.17
C VAL A 224 -6.52 -4.39 16.43
N THR A 225 -5.62 -3.42 16.41
CA THR A 225 -4.88 -2.98 17.61
C THR A 225 -5.83 -2.21 18.52
N ASP A 226 -5.87 -2.57 19.81
CA ASP A 226 -6.60 -1.84 20.84
C ASP A 226 -5.61 -1.31 21.87
N ASP A 227 -5.32 -0.02 21.77
CA ASP A 227 -4.20 0.59 22.48
C ASP A 227 -4.46 0.71 23.99
N ARG A 228 -5.73 0.70 24.42
CA ARG A 228 -6.10 0.86 25.83
C ARG A 228 -6.33 -0.49 26.48
N ALA A 229 -6.77 -1.47 25.69
CA ALA A 229 -6.84 -2.85 26.11
C ALA A 229 -5.48 -3.58 26.03
N ASN A 230 -4.44 -2.96 25.48
CA ASN A 230 -3.08 -3.52 25.38
C ASN A 230 -3.06 -4.88 24.64
N LEU A 231 -3.81 -4.99 23.56
CA LEU A 231 -3.94 -6.24 22.81
C LEU A 231 -4.22 -5.99 21.33
N VAL A 232 -4.12 -7.05 20.53
CA VAL A 232 -4.74 -7.12 19.22
C VAL A 232 -5.96 -8.03 19.31
N LYS A 233 -7.12 -7.54 18.89
CA LYS A 233 -8.35 -8.34 18.79
C LYS A 233 -8.51 -8.80 17.35
N VAL A 234 -8.67 -10.11 17.18
CA VAL A 234 -8.69 -10.78 15.89
C VAL A 234 -10.06 -11.37 15.65
N TYR A 235 -10.66 -11.06 14.51
CA TYR A 235 -11.89 -11.69 14.02
C TYR A 235 -11.53 -12.80 13.04
N ASP A 236 -12.12 -13.97 13.23
CA ASP A 236 -12.01 -15.11 12.34
C ASP A 236 -13.33 -15.32 11.60
N SER A 237 -13.31 -15.17 10.28
CA SER A 237 -14.53 -15.23 9.46
C SER A 237 -15.11 -16.64 9.32
N ALA A 238 -14.30 -17.70 9.51
CA ALA A 238 -14.75 -19.07 9.37
C ALA A 238 -15.60 -19.50 10.57
N SER A 239 -15.18 -19.13 11.77
CA SER A 239 -15.90 -19.36 13.02
C SER A 239 -16.93 -18.27 13.35
N GLY A 240 -16.70 -17.04 12.86
CA GLY A 240 -17.47 -15.86 13.25
C GLY A 240 -17.10 -15.31 14.63
N GLU A 241 -16.01 -15.79 15.23
CA GLU A 241 -15.63 -15.51 16.61
C GLU A 241 -14.44 -14.54 16.70
N PHE A 242 -14.27 -13.97 17.90
CA PHE A 242 -13.11 -13.14 18.23
C PHE A 242 -12.13 -13.86 19.15
N TYR A 243 -10.84 -13.60 18.96
CA TYR A 243 -9.79 -13.96 19.91
C TYR A 243 -8.79 -12.82 20.09
N THR A 244 -7.88 -12.95 21.05
CA THR A 244 -6.86 -11.95 21.35
C THR A 244 -5.46 -12.44 21.03
N LEU A 245 -4.57 -11.52 20.68
CA LEU A 245 -3.15 -11.72 20.43
C LEU A 245 -2.34 -10.69 21.24
N GLY A 246 -1.25 -11.13 21.86
CA GLY A 246 -0.27 -10.25 22.51
C GLY A 246 -0.70 -9.58 23.83
N SER A 247 -1.73 -10.07 24.52
CA SER A 247 -2.29 -9.45 25.73
C SER A 247 -1.34 -9.37 26.95
N GLU A 248 -0.23 -10.10 26.95
CA GLU A 248 0.75 -10.09 28.05
C GLU A 248 1.96 -9.17 27.79
N ASP A 249 2.30 -8.93 26.51
CA ASP A 249 3.55 -8.28 26.11
C ASP A 249 3.33 -6.93 25.38
N LEU A 250 2.11 -6.66 24.90
CA LEU A 250 1.81 -5.42 24.21
C LEU A 250 1.47 -4.32 25.21
N VAL A 251 2.01 -3.13 24.97
CA VAL A 251 1.76 -1.92 25.76
C VAL A 251 1.43 -0.78 24.80
N SER A 252 0.14 -0.44 24.73
CA SER A 252 -0.38 0.57 23.81
C SER A 252 -0.03 0.32 22.33
N PRO A 253 -0.36 -0.86 21.76
CA PRO A 253 -0.09 -1.15 20.35
C PRO A 253 -0.80 -0.12 19.45
N THR A 254 -0.10 0.35 18.42
CA THR A 254 -0.64 1.39 17.52
C THR A 254 -0.78 0.89 16.09
N GLY A 255 0.32 0.69 15.37
CA GLY A 255 0.32 0.20 13.99
C GLY A 255 0.39 -1.32 13.87
N ILE A 256 -0.15 -1.87 12.77
CA ILE A 256 -0.12 -3.31 12.48
C ILE A 256 -0.01 -3.58 10.97
N THR A 257 0.81 -4.55 10.57
CA THR A 257 0.87 -5.02 9.18
C THR A 257 1.11 -6.53 9.13
N THR A 258 0.66 -7.18 8.04
CA THR A 258 0.74 -8.64 7.84
C THR A 258 1.66 -8.98 6.67
N ASP A 259 2.42 -10.06 6.82
CA ASP A 259 3.17 -10.70 5.73
C ASP A 259 2.59 -12.09 5.49
N GLU A 260 1.63 -12.18 4.57
CA GLU A 260 0.99 -13.45 4.20
C GLU A 260 1.96 -14.43 3.53
N GLU A 261 3.03 -13.94 2.90
CA GLU A 261 4.03 -14.80 2.27
C GLU A 261 4.86 -15.57 3.31
N LYS A 262 5.06 -14.95 4.48
CA LYS A 262 5.90 -15.48 5.57
C LYS A 262 5.13 -15.86 6.83
N ASP A 263 3.80 -15.81 6.77
CA ASP A 263 2.91 -16.04 7.91
C ASP A 263 3.24 -15.17 9.13
N LYS A 264 3.63 -13.89 8.94
CA LYS A 264 4.01 -12.98 10.03
C LYS A 264 3.01 -11.84 10.23
N ILE A 265 2.93 -11.34 11.46
CA ILE A 265 2.22 -10.13 11.87
C ILE A 265 3.23 -9.25 12.60
N TYR A 266 3.39 -8.01 12.15
CA TYR A 266 4.24 -7.00 12.77
C TYR A 266 3.37 -5.98 13.49
N ILE A 267 3.66 -5.72 14.76
CA ILE A 267 2.89 -4.80 15.61
C ILE A 267 3.82 -3.75 16.19
N ALA A 268 3.49 -2.48 15.96
CA ALA A 268 4.16 -1.36 16.61
C ALA A 268 3.70 -1.26 18.07
N ASN A 269 4.51 -1.83 18.97
CA ASN A 269 4.30 -1.79 20.40
C ASN A 269 4.77 -0.45 20.97
N LYS A 270 3.98 0.62 20.79
CA LYS A 270 4.43 2.02 20.97
C LYS A 270 5.06 2.32 22.33
N ARG A 271 4.45 1.91 23.44
CA ARG A 271 5.03 2.16 24.78
C ARG A 271 6.01 1.09 25.21
N GLY A 272 5.95 -0.11 24.61
CA GLY A 272 7.03 -1.10 24.70
C GLY A 272 8.25 -0.71 23.86
N THR A 273 8.09 0.22 22.91
CA THR A 273 9.10 0.78 21.99
C THR A 273 9.74 -0.24 21.07
N THR A 274 9.02 -1.33 20.82
CA THR A 274 9.47 -2.45 19.98
C THR A 274 8.52 -2.65 18.81
N ILE A 275 9.02 -3.34 17.79
CA ILE A 275 8.20 -4.03 16.81
C ILE A 275 8.13 -5.48 17.25
N GLN A 276 6.93 -5.94 17.64
CA GLN A 276 6.71 -7.34 17.99
C GLN A 276 6.22 -8.13 16.79
N VAL A 277 6.75 -9.35 16.65
CA VAL A 277 6.46 -10.25 15.54
C VAL A 277 5.76 -11.50 16.05
N PHE A 278 4.59 -11.77 15.51
CA PHE A 278 3.81 -12.98 15.78
C PHE A 278 3.65 -13.77 14.49
N ASN A 279 3.56 -15.09 14.59
CA ASN A 279 3.10 -15.90 13.49
C ASN A 279 1.57 -15.77 13.35
N LEU A 280 1.03 -16.03 12.15
CA LEU A 280 -0.42 -16.07 11.92
C LEU A 280 -1.13 -17.15 12.77
N ASP A 281 -0.40 -18.16 13.26
CA ASP A 281 -0.89 -19.18 14.20
C ASP A 281 -0.92 -18.72 15.68
N LYS A 282 -0.60 -17.43 15.92
CA LYS A 282 -0.58 -16.73 17.22
C LYS A 282 0.66 -16.97 18.10
N THR A 283 1.62 -17.77 17.66
CA THR A 283 2.87 -17.94 18.43
C THR A 283 3.74 -16.67 18.32
N LYS A 284 4.13 -16.07 19.46
CA LYS A 284 5.10 -14.97 19.46
C LYS A 284 6.42 -15.53 18.97
N LYS A 285 7.00 -14.84 17.99
CA LYS A 285 8.26 -15.27 17.39
C LYS A 285 9.41 -14.45 17.94
N GLU A 286 9.40 -13.15 17.70
CA GLU A 286 10.55 -12.27 17.86
C GLU A 286 10.11 -10.84 18.20
N GLU A 287 11.03 -10.02 18.68
CA GLU A 287 10.86 -8.57 18.77
C GLU A 287 12.18 -7.86 18.47
N PHE A 288 12.09 -6.65 17.93
CA PHE A 288 13.25 -5.80 17.65
C PHE A 288 12.86 -4.33 17.80
N ALA A 289 13.83 -3.45 17.53
CA ALA A 289 13.78 -2.03 17.86
C ALA A 289 13.76 -1.74 19.39
N SER A 290 13.96 -0.48 19.77
CA SER A 290 14.05 -0.07 21.19
C SER A 290 13.74 1.42 21.39
N GLN A 291 13.55 1.84 22.64
CA GLN A 291 13.34 3.25 23.00
C GLN A 291 14.59 4.08 22.69
N ALA A 292 14.40 5.16 21.95
CA ALA A 292 15.40 6.22 21.86
C ALA A 292 15.57 6.96 23.20
N PRO A 293 16.76 7.43 23.56
CA PRO A 293 16.96 8.21 24.78
C PRO A 293 16.04 9.44 24.81
N ALA A 294 15.52 9.77 26.00
CA ALA A 294 14.62 10.90 26.17
C ALA A 294 15.36 12.21 25.86
N TYR A 295 14.90 12.93 24.84
CA TYR A 295 15.34 14.30 24.59
C TYR A 295 14.58 15.23 25.52
N THR A 296 15.30 15.97 26.37
CA THR A 296 14.69 16.97 27.24
C THR A 296 14.30 18.20 26.42
N THR A 297 13.08 18.69 26.61
CA THR A 297 12.43 19.81 25.90
C THR A 297 13.14 21.16 26.02
N SER A 298 14.34 21.23 26.62
CA SER A 298 15.23 22.39 26.60
C SER A 298 15.87 22.62 25.22
N ASP A 299 15.95 21.58 24.39
CA ASP A 299 16.40 21.68 23.01
C ASP A 299 15.24 22.22 22.18
N LYS A 300 15.12 23.56 22.14
CA LYS A 300 14.01 24.31 21.52
C LYS A 300 13.90 24.14 20.00
N GLU A 301 14.75 23.33 19.41
CA GLU A 301 14.60 22.86 18.05
C GLU A 301 14.82 21.35 18.11
N PHE A 302 13.80 20.58 17.75
CA PHE A 302 14.01 19.21 17.24
C PHE A 302 14.83 19.36 15.95
N THR A 303 16.11 19.73 16.05
CA THR A 303 17.01 19.64 14.91
C THR A 303 17.13 18.16 14.59
N ASN A 304 17.17 17.81 13.31
CA ASN A 304 17.39 16.44 12.84
C ASN A 304 18.53 15.84 13.67
N PRO A 305 18.28 14.90 14.61
CA PRO A 305 19.29 14.56 15.60
C PRO A 305 20.49 14.00 14.85
N SER A 306 21.66 14.59 15.01
CA SER A 306 22.89 14.06 14.42
C SER A 306 23.22 12.65 14.92
N ASN A 307 22.54 12.19 15.98
CA ASN A 307 22.75 10.93 16.67
C ASN A 307 21.48 10.03 16.66
N LEU A 308 20.82 9.89 15.51
CA LEU A 308 19.77 8.86 15.35
C LEU A 308 20.40 7.46 15.41
N THR A 309 20.16 6.75 16.51
CA THR A 309 20.53 5.33 16.59
C THR A 309 19.55 4.51 15.77
N ILE A 310 20.09 3.74 14.83
CA ILE A 310 19.32 2.80 14.02
C ILE A 310 18.63 1.77 14.92
N GLY A 311 17.35 1.51 14.68
CA GLY A 311 16.52 0.63 15.51
C GLY A 311 16.01 1.28 16.79
N GLN A 312 16.27 2.57 17.03
CA GLN A 312 15.64 3.30 18.14
C GLN A 312 14.49 4.17 17.64
N PHE A 313 13.42 4.26 18.43
CA PHE A 313 12.26 5.11 18.15
C PHE A 313 11.88 5.93 19.39
N ILE A 314 11.49 7.18 19.18
CA ILE A 314 10.80 7.97 20.21
C ILE A 314 9.31 7.64 20.21
N ASN A 315 8.70 7.57 19.01
CA ASN A 315 7.26 7.39 18.89
C ASN A 315 6.92 6.61 17.62
N LEU A 316 7.25 5.31 17.68
CA LEU A 316 6.88 4.32 16.67
C LEU A 316 5.36 4.23 16.56
N HIS A 317 4.83 4.53 15.38
CA HIS A 317 3.39 4.74 15.21
C HIS A 317 2.75 3.92 14.09
N GLY A 318 3.36 3.91 12.91
CA GLY A 318 2.88 3.19 11.74
C GLY A 318 3.92 2.20 11.23
N LEU A 319 3.45 1.18 10.51
CA LEU A 319 4.28 0.16 9.89
C LEU A 319 3.82 -0.06 8.45
N ALA A 320 4.77 -0.13 7.51
CA ALA A 320 4.49 -0.53 6.14
C ALA A 320 5.39 -1.70 5.74
N LEU A 321 4.86 -2.65 4.99
CA LEU A 321 5.63 -3.76 4.42
C LEU A 321 5.60 -3.69 2.90
N ASP A 322 6.77 -3.71 2.29
CA ASP A 322 6.95 -3.89 0.86
C ASP A 322 6.96 -5.39 0.50
N PRO A 323 6.34 -5.82 -0.61
CA PRO A 323 6.38 -7.21 -1.07
C PRO A 323 7.78 -7.81 -1.28
N ARG A 324 8.84 -7.00 -1.41
CA ARG A 324 10.23 -7.49 -1.45
C ARG A 324 10.86 -7.67 -0.06
N GLY A 325 10.12 -7.43 1.01
CA GLY A 325 10.54 -7.66 2.39
C GLY A 325 11.14 -6.45 3.11
N TYR A 326 11.00 -5.23 2.58
CA TYR A 326 11.36 -4.03 3.33
C TYR A 326 10.23 -3.67 4.29
N LEU A 327 10.53 -3.63 5.59
CA LEU A 327 9.65 -3.15 6.63
C LEU A 327 10.03 -1.71 7.00
N PHE A 328 9.05 -0.81 6.97
CA PHE A 328 9.20 0.60 7.29
C PHE A 328 8.56 0.89 8.64
N GLY A 329 9.34 1.41 9.59
CA GLY A 329 8.86 1.91 10.88
C GLY A 329 8.77 3.43 10.88
N VAL A 330 7.60 3.98 11.17
CA VAL A 330 7.35 5.43 11.15
C VAL A 330 7.53 6.02 12.55
N ASP A 331 8.52 6.92 12.71
CA ASP A 331 8.68 7.74 13.91
C ASP A 331 8.01 9.10 13.74
N SER A 332 6.93 9.29 14.48
CA SER A 332 6.12 10.52 14.44
C SER A 332 6.75 11.70 15.15
N THR A 333 7.74 11.51 16.03
CA THR A 333 8.39 12.62 16.74
C THR A 333 9.64 13.08 16.01
N TRP A 334 10.49 12.15 15.58
CA TRP A 334 11.69 12.49 14.81
C TRP A 334 11.41 12.81 13.34
N ALA A 335 10.18 12.57 12.88
CA ALA A 335 9.79 12.77 11.49
C ALA A 335 10.72 11.99 10.53
N LYS A 336 10.96 10.73 10.89
CA LYS A 336 11.87 9.82 10.21
C LYS A 336 11.21 8.46 10.06
N ILE A 337 11.43 7.83 8.92
CA ILE A 337 11.01 6.45 8.67
C ILE A 337 12.27 5.60 8.60
N GLN A 338 12.32 4.50 9.35
CA GLN A 338 13.45 3.57 9.35
C GLN A 338 13.10 2.30 8.57
N VAL A 339 14.05 1.79 7.79
CA VAL A 339 13.88 0.60 6.95
C VAL A 339 14.64 -0.58 7.54
N PHE A 340 13.96 -1.73 7.63
CA PHE A 340 14.48 -3.01 8.08
C PHE A 340 14.15 -4.11 7.06
N ASP A 341 14.79 -5.27 7.17
CA ASP A 341 14.28 -6.50 6.57
C ASP A 341 13.21 -7.17 7.46
N ARG A 342 12.70 -8.32 7.00
CA ARG A 342 11.65 -9.11 7.67
C ARG A 342 12.07 -9.68 9.02
N GLU A 343 13.37 -9.69 9.30
CA GLU A 343 14.00 -10.20 10.51
C GLU A 343 14.39 -9.05 11.46
N GLY A 344 14.08 -7.81 11.09
CA GLY A 344 14.36 -6.63 11.90
C GLY A 344 15.79 -6.14 11.81
N LYS A 345 16.59 -6.66 10.86
CA LYS A 345 17.93 -6.13 10.60
C LYS A 345 17.79 -4.81 9.85
N PRO A 346 18.48 -3.75 10.28
CA PRO A 346 18.41 -2.48 9.58
C PRO A 346 18.92 -2.56 8.15
N PHE A 347 18.37 -1.70 7.30
CA PHE A 347 18.89 -1.53 5.96
C PHE A 347 20.38 -1.11 6.03
N PRO A 348 21.27 -1.78 5.29
CA PRO A 348 22.72 -1.65 5.44
C PRO A 348 23.31 -0.33 4.94
N GLY A 349 22.58 0.42 4.09
CA GLY A 349 22.89 1.81 3.75
C GLY A 349 22.36 2.80 4.80
N SER A 350 22.02 4.02 4.39
CA SER A 350 21.23 4.93 5.23
C SER A 350 19.80 4.39 5.32
N PRO A 351 19.33 3.90 6.48
CA PRO A 351 18.02 3.26 6.59
C PRO A 351 16.88 4.29 6.72
N PHE A 352 17.15 5.58 6.51
CA PHE A 352 16.21 6.65 6.81
C PHE A 352 15.53 7.18 5.56
N VAL A 353 14.21 7.39 5.65
CA VAL A 353 13.40 8.10 4.65
C VAL A 353 12.76 9.35 5.28
N GLY A 354 12.76 10.44 4.51
CA GLY A 354 12.28 11.75 4.94
C GLY A 354 13.29 12.50 5.81
N ASN A 355 13.10 13.82 5.91
CA ASN A 355 13.81 14.71 6.84
C ASN A 355 12.78 15.57 7.55
N LEU A 356 13.07 16.03 8.77
CA LEU A 356 12.19 16.97 9.43
C LEU A 356 12.09 18.28 8.62
N GLY A 357 10.87 18.75 8.39
CA GLY A 357 10.63 20.06 7.81
C GLY A 357 9.26 20.19 7.15
N THR A 358 9.13 21.17 6.26
CA THR A 358 7.86 21.57 5.63
C THR A 358 7.92 21.68 4.11
N ASN A 359 9.12 21.60 3.51
CA ASN A 359 9.28 21.56 2.06
C ASN A 359 8.76 20.23 1.48
N PRO A 360 8.47 20.15 0.18
CA PRO A 360 8.11 18.89 -0.47
C PRO A 360 9.11 17.76 -0.15
N GLY A 361 8.61 16.60 0.29
CA GLY A 361 9.45 15.47 0.70
C GLY A 361 10.03 15.56 2.12
N GLU A 362 9.79 16.64 2.85
CA GLU A 362 10.08 16.74 4.29
C GLU A 362 8.85 16.36 5.14
N LEU A 363 9.10 15.73 6.27
CA LEU A 363 8.11 15.18 7.19
C LEU A 363 7.96 16.07 8.43
N LYS A 364 6.74 16.17 8.95
CA LYS A 364 6.41 16.78 10.23
C LYS A 364 5.27 16.00 10.86
N SER A 365 5.57 15.32 11.96
CA SER A 365 4.62 14.41 12.61
C SER A 365 3.99 13.38 11.66
N PRO A 366 4.79 12.60 10.90
CA PRO A 366 4.24 11.54 10.08
C PRO A 366 3.58 10.48 10.95
N VAL A 367 2.44 9.93 10.53
CA VAL A 367 1.64 9.02 11.39
C VAL A 367 1.74 7.59 10.91
N ASP A 368 1.70 7.39 9.59
CA ASP A 368 1.59 6.08 8.97
C ASP A 368 2.15 6.05 7.55
N ALA A 369 2.35 4.84 7.02
CA ALA A 369 2.81 4.65 5.66
C ALA A 369 2.26 3.35 5.04
N VAL A 370 2.22 3.30 3.72
CA VAL A 370 1.93 2.08 2.95
C VAL A 370 2.85 2.03 1.72
N VAL A 371 3.16 0.83 1.24
CA VAL A 371 3.80 0.64 -0.07
C VAL A 371 2.74 0.16 -1.04
N ASP A 372 2.50 0.94 -2.10
CA ASP A 372 1.52 0.57 -3.12
C ASP A 372 2.09 -0.43 -4.15
N ARG A 373 1.21 -0.91 -5.02
CA ARG A 373 1.57 -1.84 -6.10
C ARG A 373 2.59 -1.30 -7.11
N PHE A 374 2.79 0.02 -7.18
CA PHE A 374 3.76 0.67 -8.06
C PHE A 374 5.11 0.84 -7.36
N ARG A 375 5.27 0.26 -6.16
CA ARG A 375 6.44 0.40 -5.28
C ARG A 375 6.71 1.84 -4.86
N ARG A 376 5.65 2.61 -4.62
CA ARG A 376 5.74 3.93 -3.99
C ARG A 376 5.47 3.79 -2.50
N LEU A 377 6.37 4.30 -1.67
CA LEU A 377 6.13 4.51 -0.25
C LEU A 377 5.31 5.79 -0.07
N ILE A 378 4.10 5.65 0.44
CA ILE A 378 3.12 6.73 0.60
C ILE A 378 2.94 6.97 2.09
N VAL A 379 3.17 8.20 2.54
CA VAL A 379 3.31 8.55 3.97
C VAL A 379 2.30 9.64 4.33
N THR A 380 1.53 9.43 5.39
CA THR A 380 0.69 10.49 5.96
C THR A 380 1.56 11.47 6.73
N ASN A 381 1.56 12.73 6.31
CA ASN A 381 2.37 13.80 6.89
C ASN A 381 1.46 14.76 7.67
N GLN A 382 0.93 14.28 8.81
CA GLN A 382 -0.16 14.93 9.54
C GLN A 382 0.17 16.38 9.92
N GLY A 383 1.38 16.65 10.38
CA GLY A 383 1.80 17.98 10.81
C GLY A 383 1.94 18.99 9.67
N ASN A 384 2.11 18.50 8.43
CA ASN A 384 2.10 19.32 7.22
C ASN A 384 0.75 19.27 6.47
N GLY A 385 -0.23 18.51 6.96
CA GLY A 385 -1.57 18.41 6.38
C GLY A 385 -1.61 17.84 4.98
N ARG A 386 -0.71 16.92 4.64
CA ARG A 386 -0.58 16.34 3.29
C ARG A 386 -0.09 14.90 3.31
N ILE A 387 -0.06 14.28 2.14
CA ILE A 387 0.49 12.94 1.92
C ILE A 387 1.76 13.08 1.09
N GLU A 388 2.85 12.45 1.50
CA GLU A 388 4.12 12.42 0.76
C GLU A 388 4.28 11.10 0.02
N ILE A 389 4.87 11.15 -1.18
CA ILE A 389 5.10 9.98 -2.02
C ILE A 389 6.58 9.89 -2.36
N TYR A 390 7.21 8.78 -1.99
CA TYR A 390 8.58 8.45 -2.32
C TYR A 390 8.62 7.20 -3.20
N ASN A 391 9.35 7.25 -4.30
CA ASN A 391 9.60 6.08 -5.15
C ASN A 391 10.69 5.21 -4.52
N LEU A 392 10.42 3.92 -4.36
CA LEU A 392 11.45 2.93 -4.07
C LEU A 392 12.19 2.55 -5.36
N LYS A 393 13.27 1.78 -5.22
CA LYS A 393 13.95 1.17 -6.36
C LYS A 393 12.95 0.36 -7.21
N ASP A 394 13.04 0.57 -8.53
CA ASP A 394 12.17 -0.02 -9.56
C ASP A 394 10.69 0.39 -9.45
N ALA A 395 10.39 1.55 -8.84
CA ALA A 395 9.04 2.09 -8.86
C ALA A 395 8.53 2.31 -10.29
N GLU A 396 7.30 1.91 -10.53
CA GLU A 396 6.62 2.09 -11.81
C GLU A 396 5.84 3.42 -11.82
N LYS A 397 5.62 3.99 -13.01
CA LYS A 397 4.73 5.14 -13.13
C LYS A 397 3.29 4.71 -12.75
N PRO A 398 2.61 5.45 -11.86
CA PRO A 398 1.24 5.12 -11.49
C PRO A 398 0.32 5.24 -12.70
N ARG A 399 -0.69 4.37 -12.75
CA ARG A 399 -1.70 4.35 -13.81
C ARG A 399 -3.01 3.82 -13.25
N ILE A 400 -4.12 4.23 -13.86
CA ILE A 400 -5.43 3.67 -13.54
C ILE A 400 -5.47 2.21 -14.00
N ILE A 401 -5.88 1.32 -13.10
CA ILE A 401 -6.00 -0.11 -13.38
C ILE A 401 -7.47 -0.48 -13.19
N PRO A 402 -8.15 -0.97 -14.23
CA PRO A 402 -9.53 -1.40 -14.09
C PRO A 402 -9.57 -2.58 -13.12
N ARG A 403 -10.55 -2.58 -12.23
CA ARG A 403 -10.80 -3.74 -11.36
C ARG A 403 -10.95 -4.99 -12.24
N PRO A 404 -10.24 -6.10 -11.97
CA PRO A 404 -10.38 -7.31 -12.77
C PRO A 404 -11.83 -7.75 -12.86
N ALA A 405 -12.26 -8.31 -14.00
CA ALA A 405 -13.62 -8.80 -14.16
C ALA A 405 -14.03 -9.76 -13.03
N ALA A 406 -13.14 -10.60 -12.52
CA ALA A 406 -13.40 -11.49 -11.38
C ALA A 406 -13.66 -10.79 -10.04
N ALA A 407 -13.19 -9.55 -9.87
CA ALA A 407 -13.42 -8.69 -8.70
C ALA A 407 -14.53 -7.64 -8.95
N GLN A 408 -14.83 -7.33 -10.21
CA GLN A 408 -16.06 -6.64 -10.63
C GLN A 408 -17.27 -7.59 -10.66
N ALA A 409 -17.01 -8.90 -10.71
CA ALA A 409 -18.02 -9.92 -10.85
C ALA A 409 -18.68 -10.26 -9.51
N VAL A 410 -19.92 -9.83 -9.37
CA VAL A 410 -20.97 -10.85 -9.24
C VAL A 410 -20.71 -11.81 -10.41
N LYS A 411 -20.14 -13.01 -10.16
CA LYS A 411 -19.95 -13.98 -11.24
C LYS A 411 -21.29 -14.14 -11.95
N GLU A 412 -21.32 -13.86 -13.26
CA GLU A 412 -22.32 -14.45 -14.14
C GLU A 412 -22.42 -15.93 -13.75
N PRO A 413 -23.62 -16.47 -13.50
CA PRO A 413 -23.78 -17.79 -12.95
C PRO A 413 -22.99 -18.79 -13.79
N ASP A 414 -22.06 -19.48 -13.16
CA ASP A 414 -21.50 -20.70 -13.73
C ASP A 414 -22.70 -21.61 -14.04
N SER A 415 -22.67 -22.23 -15.22
CA SER A 415 -23.67 -23.22 -15.65
C SER A 415 -23.93 -24.33 -14.62
N THR A 416 -23.12 -24.44 -13.56
CA THR A 416 -23.27 -25.40 -12.46
C THR A 416 -23.91 -24.85 -11.17
N PHE A 417 -24.17 -23.55 -11.01
CA PHE A 417 -24.83 -22.99 -9.80
C PHE A 417 -25.70 -21.74 -10.06
N TYR A 418 -26.99 -21.97 -10.29
CA TYR A 418 -28.03 -20.93 -10.47
C TYR A 418 -29.41 -21.52 -10.23
N LEU A 419 -30.38 -20.67 -9.89
CA LEU A 419 -31.76 -21.10 -9.66
C LEU A 419 -32.37 -21.61 -10.97
N ARG A 420 -32.77 -22.89 -10.99
CA ARG A 420 -33.47 -23.50 -12.12
C ARG A 420 -34.94 -23.69 -11.81
N ASP A 421 -35.21 -24.42 -10.74
CA ASP A 421 -36.57 -24.73 -10.29
C ASP A 421 -36.62 -24.78 -8.77
N TYR A 422 -37.81 -24.51 -8.21
CA TYR A 422 -38.09 -24.67 -6.81
C TYR A 422 -39.60 -24.83 -6.61
N TYR A 423 -39.98 -25.77 -5.75
CA TYR A 423 -41.38 -25.97 -5.40
C TYR A 423 -41.52 -26.62 -4.03
N VAL A 424 -42.75 -26.60 -3.52
CA VAL A 424 -43.14 -27.40 -2.37
C VAL A 424 -44.28 -28.31 -2.82
N PHE A 425 -44.13 -29.63 -2.65
CA PHE A 425 -45.14 -30.59 -3.06
C PHE A 425 -45.30 -31.73 -2.04
N PRO A 426 -46.54 -32.16 -1.70
CA PRO A 426 -47.81 -31.61 -2.16
C PRO A 426 -48.11 -30.22 -1.58
N ASN A 427 -48.73 -29.35 -2.39
CA ASN A 427 -49.22 -28.04 -1.98
C ASN A 427 -50.66 -27.84 -2.49
N PRO A 428 -51.69 -27.82 -1.62
CA PRO A 428 -51.58 -28.00 -0.18
C PRO A 428 -51.19 -29.43 0.22
N ALA A 429 -50.42 -29.55 1.31
CA ALA A 429 -50.14 -30.82 1.96
C ALA A 429 -51.38 -31.27 2.75
N LYS A 430 -52.04 -32.34 2.28
CA LYS A 430 -53.29 -32.85 2.85
C LYS A 430 -53.10 -34.20 3.54
N ARG A 431 -53.94 -34.49 4.56
CA ARG A 431 -54.08 -35.82 5.17
C ARG A 431 -52.74 -36.41 5.68
N GLY A 432 -51.93 -35.57 6.33
CA GLY A 432 -50.65 -35.98 6.91
C GLY A 432 -49.51 -36.24 5.92
N LYS A 433 -49.68 -35.94 4.62
CA LYS A 433 -48.58 -36.04 3.64
C LYS A 433 -47.53 -34.96 3.92
N LYS A 434 -46.26 -35.36 4.02
CA LYS A 434 -45.13 -34.45 4.22
C LYS A 434 -44.91 -33.59 2.96
N PRO A 435 -44.97 -32.25 3.04
CA PRO A 435 -44.53 -31.40 1.95
C PRO A 435 -43.01 -31.54 1.78
N ILE A 436 -42.57 -31.81 0.56
CA ILE A 436 -41.17 -31.83 0.16
C ILE A 436 -40.82 -30.44 -0.33
N ILE A 437 -39.87 -29.79 0.34
CA ILE A 437 -39.27 -28.55 -0.12
C ILE A 437 -38.16 -28.93 -1.10
N HIS A 438 -38.29 -28.47 -2.33
CA HIS A 438 -37.43 -28.83 -3.45
C HIS A 438 -36.71 -27.59 -4.00
N LEU A 439 -35.41 -27.72 -4.27
CA LEU A 439 -34.58 -26.70 -4.92
C LEU A 439 -33.63 -27.34 -5.94
N GLU A 440 -33.75 -26.94 -7.20
CA GLU A 440 -32.79 -27.24 -8.27
C GLU A 440 -31.91 -26.01 -8.48
N CYS A 441 -30.71 -26.03 -7.87
CA CYS A 441 -29.74 -24.94 -7.99
C CYS A 441 -28.39 -25.38 -8.58
N GLY A 442 -28.23 -26.65 -8.95
CA GLY A 442 -26.93 -27.23 -9.29
C GLY A 442 -26.15 -27.62 -8.03
N ILE A 443 -24.82 -27.53 -8.05
CA ILE A 443 -23.97 -27.92 -6.90
C ILE A 443 -23.90 -26.76 -5.92
N ALA A 444 -24.42 -26.93 -4.70
CA ALA A 444 -24.28 -25.99 -3.58
C ALA A 444 -23.36 -26.58 -2.50
N ASP A 445 -22.63 -25.72 -1.78
CA ASP A 445 -21.88 -26.15 -0.60
C ASP A 445 -22.83 -26.34 0.60
N LYS A 446 -23.88 -25.50 0.65
CA LYS A 446 -24.91 -25.52 1.69
C LYS A 446 -26.25 -25.01 1.16
N VAL A 447 -27.34 -25.66 1.58
CA VAL A 447 -28.72 -25.19 1.41
C VAL A 447 -29.38 -25.08 2.78
N GLU A 448 -29.84 -23.89 3.13
CA GLU A 448 -30.57 -23.58 4.35
C GLU A 448 -32.05 -23.41 4.02
N ILE A 449 -32.92 -24.11 4.74
CA ILE A 449 -34.38 -23.99 4.61
C ILE A 449 -34.93 -23.52 5.95
N LYS A 450 -35.61 -22.37 5.95
CA LYS A 450 -36.35 -21.82 7.09
C LYS A 450 -37.82 -21.72 6.74
N ILE A 451 -38.70 -22.17 7.63
CA ILE A 451 -40.13 -22.13 7.41
C ILE A 451 -40.77 -21.22 8.45
N TYR A 452 -41.58 -20.30 7.99
CA TYR A 452 -42.27 -19.31 8.80
C TYR A 452 -43.79 -19.49 8.69
N ASN A 453 -44.51 -19.16 9.76
CA ASN A 453 -45.97 -19.01 9.70
C ASN A 453 -46.35 -17.61 9.16
N VAL A 454 -47.66 -17.33 9.03
CA VAL A 454 -48.16 -16.03 8.54
C VAL A 454 -47.86 -14.84 9.46
N ALA A 455 -47.54 -15.09 10.74
CA ALA A 455 -47.09 -14.08 11.69
C ALA A 455 -45.57 -13.82 11.61
N ALA A 456 -44.88 -14.41 10.62
CA ALA A 456 -43.43 -14.34 10.43
C ALA A 456 -42.61 -14.99 11.57
N GLU A 457 -43.22 -15.88 12.36
CA GLU A 457 -42.52 -16.66 13.37
C GLU A 457 -41.85 -17.87 12.72
N LEU A 458 -40.59 -18.14 13.08
CA LEU A 458 -39.84 -19.29 12.59
C LEU A 458 -40.37 -20.57 13.24
N VAL A 459 -40.93 -21.48 12.44
CA VAL A 459 -41.49 -22.75 12.91
C VAL A 459 -40.59 -23.95 12.59
N HIS A 460 -39.65 -23.81 11.66
CA HIS A 460 -38.70 -24.87 11.32
C HIS A 460 -37.43 -24.32 10.66
N SER A 461 -36.29 -24.97 10.88
CA SER A 461 -35.01 -24.64 10.22
C SER A 461 -34.16 -25.88 10.03
N VAL A 462 -33.55 -26.03 8.86
CA VAL A 462 -32.61 -27.11 8.56
C VAL A 462 -31.49 -26.60 7.64
N SER A 463 -30.31 -27.18 7.78
CA SER A 463 -29.17 -26.99 6.86
C SER A 463 -28.80 -28.32 6.24
N ILE A 464 -28.72 -28.34 4.91
CA ILE A 464 -28.25 -29.46 4.11
C ILE A 464 -26.86 -29.08 3.61
N ASN A 465 -25.85 -29.87 3.96
CA ASN A 465 -24.47 -29.65 3.56
C ASN A 465 -24.05 -30.67 2.50
N GLY A 466 -23.17 -30.28 1.58
CA GLY A 466 -22.61 -31.18 0.57
C GLY A 466 -23.50 -31.39 -0.66
N GLN A 467 -23.09 -32.30 -1.54
CA GLN A 467 -23.74 -32.54 -2.83
C GLN A 467 -24.89 -33.55 -2.67
N GLN A 468 -26.12 -33.19 -3.07
CA GLN A 468 -27.27 -34.11 -3.08
C GLN A 468 -27.65 -34.48 -4.52
N ARG A 469 -27.40 -35.75 -4.88
CA ARG A 469 -27.75 -36.29 -6.20
C ARG A 469 -29.21 -36.74 -6.20
N LYS A 470 -29.98 -36.34 -7.21
CA LYS A 470 -31.36 -36.82 -7.43
C LYS A 470 -31.30 -38.31 -7.77
N SER A 471 -32.09 -39.14 -7.10
CA SER A 471 -32.07 -40.60 -7.31
C SER A 471 -32.67 -41.05 -8.64
N ASP A 472 -33.48 -40.19 -9.30
CA ASP A 472 -34.20 -40.46 -10.55
C ASP A 472 -33.71 -39.63 -11.77
N GLY A 473 -32.86 -38.61 -11.53
CA GLY A 473 -32.36 -37.66 -12.54
C GLY A 473 -33.41 -36.62 -12.96
N GLY A 474 -33.07 -35.33 -12.88
CA GLY A 474 -33.97 -34.21 -13.20
C GLY A 474 -34.22 -34.01 -14.70
N TYR A 475 -35.36 -33.42 -15.05
CA TYR A 475 -35.77 -33.11 -16.43
C TYR A 475 -35.34 -31.69 -16.82
N LEU A 476 -34.69 -31.56 -17.98
CA LEU A 476 -34.65 -30.31 -18.74
C LEU A 476 -36.05 -30.07 -19.32
N TRP A 477 -36.76 -29.02 -18.92
CA TRP A 477 -37.98 -28.58 -19.63
C TRP A 477 -37.54 -27.74 -20.84
N TYR A 478 -37.97 -27.86 -22.10
CA TYR A 478 -39.00 -28.62 -22.83
C TYR A 478 -38.35 -29.17 -24.12
N GLU A 479 -38.11 -30.47 -24.23
CA GLU A 479 -37.92 -31.14 -25.52
C GLU A 479 -38.79 -32.39 -25.56
N TRP A 480 -39.75 -32.44 -26.48
CA TRP A 480 -40.49 -33.66 -26.78
C TRP A 480 -39.54 -34.62 -27.52
N GLY A 481 -38.96 -35.59 -26.79
CA GLY A 481 -38.11 -36.63 -27.37
C GLY A 481 -37.34 -37.44 -26.32
N ASP A 482 -36.86 -38.62 -26.72
CA ASP A 482 -35.98 -39.48 -25.91
C ASP A 482 -34.63 -38.79 -25.66
N VAL A 483 -34.52 -38.04 -24.57
CA VAL A 483 -33.25 -37.46 -24.12
C VAL A 483 -32.39 -38.60 -23.52
N PRO A 484 -31.15 -38.83 -24.01
CA PRO A 484 -30.25 -39.82 -23.43
C PRO A 484 -30.05 -39.56 -21.93
N LYS A 485 -30.01 -40.62 -21.10
CA LYS A 485 -29.83 -40.54 -19.63
C LYS A 485 -28.65 -39.65 -19.21
N GLU A 486 -27.65 -39.52 -20.07
CA GLU A 486 -26.42 -38.75 -19.92
C GLU A 486 -26.63 -37.23 -19.91
N LYS A 487 -27.83 -36.74 -20.28
CA LYS A 487 -28.18 -35.30 -20.30
C LYS A 487 -29.19 -34.88 -19.21
N LYS A 488 -29.44 -35.73 -18.21
CA LYS A 488 -30.32 -35.40 -17.06
C LYS A 488 -29.56 -34.61 -16.00
N PHE A 489 -30.21 -33.62 -15.39
CA PHE A 489 -29.59 -32.86 -14.29
C PHE A 489 -29.48 -33.74 -13.04
N GLU A 490 -28.28 -33.84 -12.49
CA GLU A 490 -28.02 -34.82 -11.43
C GLU A 490 -28.23 -34.28 -10.00
N TRP A 491 -28.32 -32.97 -9.77
CA TRP A 491 -28.25 -32.38 -8.42
C TRP A 491 -29.49 -31.57 -8.03
N ALA A 492 -30.13 -31.96 -6.94
CA ALA A 492 -31.28 -31.27 -6.34
C ALA A 492 -31.27 -31.44 -4.82
N TYR A 493 -31.80 -30.45 -4.12
CA TYR A 493 -31.89 -30.44 -2.66
C TYR A 493 -33.34 -30.64 -2.26
N GLU A 494 -33.61 -31.75 -1.57
CA GLU A 494 -34.95 -32.13 -1.15
C GLU A 494 -35.02 -32.30 0.35
N TYR A 495 -36.01 -31.66 0.96
CA TYR A 495 -36.27 -31.79 2.38
C TYR A 495 -37.75 -32.12 2.62
N PRO A 496 -38.08 -33.38 2.98
CA PRO A 496 -39.42 -33.73 3.44
C PRO A 496 -39.64 -33.16 4.85
N TRP A 497 -40.51 -32.15 4.97
CA TRP A 497 -40.80 -31.54 6.27
C TRP A 497 -41.87 -32.35 7.03
N ASP A 498 -41.56 -32.70 8.27
CA ASP A 498 -42.54 -33.34 9.15
C ASP A 498 -43.54 -32.32 9.70
N ILE A 499 -44.82 -32.57 9.44
CA ILE A 499 -45.94 -31.67 9.78
C ILE A 499 -46.89 -32.28 10.83
N SER A 500 -46.48 -33.39 11.48
CA SER A 500 -47.28 -34.06 12.50
C SER A 500 -47.69 -33.13 13.65
N GLU A 501 -46.78 -32.29 14.13
CA GLU A 501 -46.97 -31.36 15.25
C GLU A 501 -47.30 -29.92 14.83
N ILE A 502 -47.58 -29.70 13.54
CA ILE A 502 -47.82 -28.36 12.97
C ILE A 502 -49.33 -28.12 12.75
N ALA A 503 -49.80 -26.89 12.94
CA ALA A 503 -51.20 -26.53 12.71
C ALA A 503 -51.55 -26.52 11.20
N SER A 504 -52.84 -26.59 10.87
CA SER A 504 -53.29 -26.26 9.51
C SER A 504 -53.09 -24.76 9.27
N GLY A 505 -52.60 -24.38 8.11
CA GLY A 505 -52.29 -22.99 7.82
C GLY A 505 -51.45 -22.78 6.57
N VAL A 506 -51.13 -21.52 6.29
CA VAL A 506 -50.21 -21.11 5.23
C VAL A 506 -48.83 -20.88 5.84
N TYR A 507 -47.81 -21.40 5.16
CA TYR A 507 -46.42 -21.34 5.56
C TYR A 507 -45.58 -20.76 4.42
N VAL A 508 -44.47 -20.13 4.79
CA VAL A 508 -43.48 -19.57 3.86
C VAL A 508 -42.15 -20.28 4.08
N ALA A 509 -41.71 -21.05 3.09
CA ALA A 509 -40.35 -21.57 3.05
C ALA A 509 -39.42 -20.52 2.44
N HIS A 510 -38.45 -20.06 3.22
CA HIS A 510 -37.30 -19.29 2.77
C HIS A 510 -36.11 -20.24 2.60
N ILE A 511 -35.69 -20.44 1.35
CA ILE A 511 -34.63 -21.35 0.98
C ILE A 511 -33.45 -20.53 0.49
N LYS A 512 -32.27 -20.78 1.04
CA LYS A 512 -31.02 -20.11 0.72
C LYS A 512 -29.96 -21.13 0.35
N ALA A 513 -29.44 -21.09 -0.88
CA ALA A 513 -28.29 -21.90 -1.30
C ALA A 513 -27.04 -21.03 -1.43
N THR A 514 -25.91 -21.55 -0.95
CA THR A 514 -24.60 -20.88 -0.99
C THR A 514 -23.55 -21.77 -1.62
N ARG A 515 -22.66 -21.16 -2.40
CA ARG A 515 -21.45 -21.78 -2.94
C ARG A 515 -20.30 -20.78 -2.87
N VAL A 516 -19.13 -21.22 -2.41
CA VAL A 516 -17.93 -20.39 -2.28
C VAL A 516 -17.59 -19.77 -3.64
N GLY A 517 -17.46 -18.44 -3.66
CA GLY A 517 -17.13 -17.68 -4.87
C GLY A 517 -18.29 -17.48 -5.86
N TYR A 518 -19.56 -17.67 -5.44
CA TYR A 518 -20.76 -17.37 -6.23
C TYR A 518 -21.83 -16.62 -5.41
N PRO A 519 -22.73 -15.84 -6.05
CA PRO A 519 -23.86 -15.20 -5.37
C PRO A 519 -24.80 -16.23 -4.73
N GLU A 520 -25.41 -15.87 -3.60
CA GLU A 520 -26.41 -16.71 -2.96
C GLU A 520 -27.69 -16.79 -3.80
N ILE A 521 -28.31 -17.97 -3.84
CA ILE A 521 -29.65 -18.16 -4.41
C ILE A 521 -30.65 -18.10 -3.26
N LYS A 522 -31.64 -17.22 -3.38
CA LYS A 522 -32.72 -17.06 -2.40
C LYS A 522 -34.06 -17.27 -3.09
N VAL A 523 -34.89 -18.14 -2.52
CA VAL A 523 -36.28 -18.31 -2.96
C VAL A 523 -37.23 -18.31 -1.78
N LEU A 524 -38.43 -17.79 -2.04
CA LEU A 524 -39.56 -17.83 -1.13
C LEU A 524 -40.67 -18.66 -1.77
N SER A 525 -41.13 -19.70 -1.09
CA SER A 525 -42.23 -20.52 -1.55
C SER A 525 -43.35 -20.55 -0.52
N LYS A 526 -44.56 -20.22 -0.95
CA LYS A 526 -45.76 -20.27 -0.11
C LYS A 526 -46.47 -21.60 -0.31
N PHE A 527 -46.80 -22.27 0.77
CA PHE A 527 -47.53 -23.53 0.72
C PHE A 527 -48.50 -23.66 1.89
N ALA A 528 -49.54 -24.46 1.70
CA ALA A 528 -50.55 -24.69 2.72
C ALA A 528 -50.46 -26.12 3.28
N VAL A 529 -50.72 -26.25 4.57
CA VAL A 529 -50.90 -27.53 5.27
C VAL A 529 -52.36 -27.63 5.72
N ILE A 530 -53.01 -28.75 5.40
CA ILE A 530 -54.40 -29.04 5.75
C ILE A 530 -54.43 -30.43 6.38
N LYS A 531 -54.62 -30.49 7.70
CA LYS A 531 -54.79 -31.76 8.41
C LYS A 531 -56.09 -32.46 8.02
#